data_AF-A0A2J8HYY4-F1
#
_entry.id   AF-A0A2J8HYY4-F1
#
_cell.length_a   1.000
_cell.length_b   1.000
_cell.length_c   1.000
_cell.angle_alpha   90.00
_cell.angle_beta   90.00
_cell.angle_gamma   90.00
#
_symmetry.space_group_name_H-M   'P 1'
#
loop_
_entity.id
_entity.type
_entity.pdbx_description
1 polymer ?
#
loop_
_entity_poly.entity_id
_entity_poly.type
_entity_poly.pdbx_seq_one_letter_code
_entity_poly.pdbx_strand_id
1 'polypeptide(L)'
;MFALCSLAFACNVPAKGFDVIENFLEQSFAYTVVLSDSDVFTVGIKDFNPNELFNTDNPELGTEDSVANRKKYGISTLPMSFRLNDEEEKNKHELFFRMSGLATEENVKWGNETVFDDFRQVILDVYTAYRYEYKFDEHWTITPGIGTHLMRYENTMDYNSATGKSYAPILDGLLFNTTAWANIYEPHLKLSYKKNEDWGKWQVSSAGHYFYGYGWGEANQGEIGNSEGWYIVNSATLVYDIEQIGRSIQSVYSTIRRVDVGSDVSQPLGTTFYYEATVGWLMTPPFEISFVDNIGLGLTFNYGSAFKGGSLVLFFNQD
;
A
#
# COMPACT_ATOMS: atom_id res chain seq x y z
N MET A 1 25.42 -27.99 47.99
CA MET A 1 24.29 -28.90 47.71
C MET A 1 23.30 -28.08 46.89
N PHE A 2 23.24 -28.34 45.59
CA PHE A 2 22.53 -27.53 44.59
C PHE A 2 21.02 -27.73 44.71
N ALA A 3 20.28 -26.62 44.84
CA ALA A 3 18.82 -26.61 44.74
C ALA A 3 18.44 -26.56 43.25
N LEU A 4 17.85 -27.63 42.74
CA LEU A 4 17.19 -27.62 41.43
C LEU A 4 15.87 -26.84 41.57
N CYS A 5 15.83 -25.62 41.02
CA CYS A 5 14.58 -24.96 40.67
C CYS A 5 13.99 -25.68 39.46
N SER A 6 12.94 -26.46 39.70
CA SER A 6 12.03 -26.95 38.66
C SER A 6 11.23 -25.76 38.10
N LEU A 7 11.69 -25.21 36.97
CA LEU A 7 10.83 -24.43 36.07
C LEU A 7 9.82 -25.39 35.45
N ALA A 8 8.59 -25.37 35.96
CA ALA A 8 7.46 -25.95 35.25
C ALA A 8 7.18 -25.07 34.02
N PHE A 9 7.71 -25.46 32.86
CA PHE A 9 7.14 -25.04 31.59
C PHE A 9 5.75 -25.65 31.52
N ALA A 10 4.72 -24.84 31.74
CA ALA A 10 3.39 -25.17 31.28
C ALA A 10 3.49 -25.26 29.75
N CYS A 11 3.54 -26.49 29.24
CA CYS A 11 3.36 -26.77 27.83
C CYS A 11 1.88 -26.48 27.53
N ASN A 12 1.53 -25.22 27.31
CA ASN A 12 0.32 -24.90 26.58
C ASN A 12 0.56 -25.46 25.18
N VAL A 13 -0.06 -26.60 24.89
CA VAL A 13 -0.24 -27.03 23.50
C VAL A 13 -1.05 -25.91 22.84
N PRO A 14 -0.48 -25.10 21.93
CA PRO A 14 -1.30 -24.12 21.24
C PRO A 14 -2.38 -24.91 20.51
N ALA A 15 -3.64 -24.50 20.72
CA ALA A 15 -4.71 -24.99 19.90
C ALA A 15 -4.37 -24.60 18.45
N LYS A 16 -4.48 -25.56 17.53
CA LYS A 16 -4.09 -25.37 16.13
C LYS A 16 -5.09 -24.41 15.50
N GLY A 17 -4.58 -23.35 14.88
CA GLY A 17 -5.37 -22.41 14.10
C GLY A 17 -5.94 -23.04 12.84
N PHE A 18 -6.64 -22.21 12.08
CA PHE A 18 -7.30 -22.60 10.84
C PHE A 18 -6.56 -21.98 9.64
N ASP A 19 -6.12 -22.84 8.73
CA ASP A 19 -5.39 -22.44 7.52
C ASP A 19 -6.14 -21.37 6.70
N VAL A 20 -7.49 -21.40 6.67
CA VAL A 20 -8.28 -20.39 5.94
C VAL A 20 -8.15 -18.99 6.54
N ILE A 21 -8.08 -18.89 7.87
CA ILE A 21 -7.94 -17.60 8.57
C ILE A 21 -6.48 -17.12 8.45
N GLU A 22 -5.53 -18.04 8.53
CA GLU A 22 -4.10 -17.78 8.27
C GLU A 22 -3.91 -17.16 6.87
N ASN A 23 -4.38 -17.83 5.82
CA ASN A 23 -4.32 -17.32 4.44
C ASN A 23 -4.99 -15.94 4.29
N PHE A 24 -6.13 -15.71 4.96
CA PHE A 24 -6.80 -14.42 4.92
C PHE A 24 -5.95 -13.30 5.54
N LEU A 25 -5.27 -13.57 6.66
CA LEU A 25 -4.39 -12.61 7.33
C LEU A 25 -3.10 -12.38 6.55
N GLU A 26 -2.48 -13.44 6.02
CA GLU A 26 -1.30 -13.37 5.15
C GLU A 26 -1.54 -12.49 3.93
N GLN A 27 -2.68 -12.71 3.24
CA GLN A 27 -3.11 -11.89 2.11
C GLN A 27 -3.38 -10.46 2.54
N SER A 28 -4.03 -10.26 3.70
CA SER A 28 -4.35 -8.93 4.23
C SER A 28 -3.11 -8.07 4.46
N PHE A 29 -2.07 -8.65 5.05
CA PHE A 29 -0.79 -7.96 5.19
C PHE A 29 -0.08 -7.78 3.84
N ALA A 30 -0.07 -8.80 2.98
CA ALA A 30 0.63 -8.77 1.69
C ALA A 30 0.11 -7.67 0.77
N TYR A 31 -1.21 -7.56 0.60
CA TYR A 31 -1.76 -6.52 -0.26
C TYR A 31 -1.63 -5.13 0.37
N THR A 32 -1.58 -5.01 1.70
CA THR A 32 -1.31 -3.73 2.38
C THR A 32 0.09 -3.20 2.08
N VAL A 33 1.11 -4.07 1.97
CA VAL A 33 2.45 -3.67 1.52
C VAL A 33 2.37 -2.93 0.18
N VAL A 34 1.60 -3.48 -0.76
CA VAL A 34 1.46 -2.95 -2.12
C VAL A 34 0.59 -1.69 -2.17
N LEU A 35 -0.56 -1.68 -1.49
CA LEU A 35 -1.45 -0.51 -1.51
C LEU A 35 -0.87 0.69 -0.77
N SER A 36 -0.06 0.46 0.27
CA SER A 36 0.59 1.54 1.02
C SER A 36 1.72 2.21 0.26
N ASP A 37 2.25 1.56 -0.79
CA ASP A 37 3.31 2.10 -1.60
C ASP A 37 2.79 3.06 -2.66
N SER A 38 3.05 4.37 -2.48
CA SER A 38 2.67 5.41 -3.44
C SER A 38 3.38 5.29 -4.80
N ASP A 39 4.52 4.58 -4.85
CA ASP A 39 5.18 4.23 -6.12
C ASP A 39 4.40 3.13 -6.87
N VAL A 40 3.40 2.52 -6.24
CA VAL A 40 2.63 1.39 -6.78
C VAL A 40 1.14 1.73 -6.93
N PHE A 41 0.52 2.29 -5.89
CA PHE A 41 -0.91 2.59 -5.84
C PHE A 41 -1.16 3.99 -5.28
N THR A 42 -1.92 4.78 -6.03
CA THR A 42 -2.26 6.13 -5.59
C THR A 42 -3.73 6.21 -5.20
N VAL A 43 -3.99 6.55 -3.94
CA VAL A 43 -5.35 6.59 -3.40
C VAL A 43 -5.91 7.98 -3.37
N GLY A 44 -7.13 8.07 -3.88
CA GLY A 44 -7.84 9.33 -3.96
C GLY A 44 -8.81 9.53 -2.82
N ILE A 45 -9.15 10.80 -2.62
CA ILE A 45 -10.15 11.27 -1.67
C ILE A 45 -11.56 11.01 -2.21
N LYS A 46 -11.70 10.79 -3.52
CA LYS A 46 -12.98 10.55 -4.19
C LYS A 46 -12.81 9.67 -5.42
N ASP A 47 -13.55 8.57 -5.46
CA ASP A 47 -13.58 7.65 -6.61
C ASP A 47 -14.70 7.98 -7.60
N PHE A 48 -14.49 7.65 -8.87
CA PHE A 48 -15.44 7.79 -9.97
C PHE A 48 -15.25 6.71 -11.04
N ASN A 49 -16.26 6.52 -11.89
CA ASN A 49 -16.17 5.63 -13.05
C ASN A 49 -15.61 6.40 -14.27
N PRO A 50 -14.43 6.07 -14.80
CA PRO A 50 -13.85 6.79 -15.94
C PRO A 50 -14.68 6.71 -17.23
N ASN A 51 -15.53 5.69 -17.37
CA ASN A 51 -16.44 5.57 -18.51
C ASN A 51 -17.39 6.79 -18.63
N GLU A 52 -17.80 7.37 -17.50
CA GLU A 52 -18.63 8.59 -17.48
C GLU A 52 -17.86 9.82 -18.00
N LEU A 53 -16.55 9.88 -17.76
CA LEU A 53 -15.70 10.99 -18.20
C LEU A 53 -15.32 10.88 -19.68
N PHE A 54 -15.01 9.66 -20.14
CA PHE A 54 -14.54 9.41 -21.50
C PHE A 54 -15.66 9.07 -22.50
N ASN A 55 -16.91 8.95 -22.03
CA ASN A 55 -18.06 8.53 -22.83
C ASN A 55 -17.81 7.20 -23.55
N THR A 56 -17.40 6.19 -22.77
CA THR A 56 -17.08 4.83 -23.23
C THR A 56 -17.84 3.79 -22.43
N ASP A 57 -17.95 2.57 -22.94
CA ASP A 57 -18.53 1.42 -22.22
C ASP A 57 -17.48 0.32 -21.96
N ASN A 58 -16.22 0.70 -21.76
CA ASN A 58 -15.14 -0.27 -21.59
C ASN A 58 -15.13 -0.81 -20.15
N PRO A 59 -15.46 -2.10 -19.93
CA PRO A 59 -15.52 -2.67 -18.58
C PRO A 59 -14.15 -2.68 -17.90
N GLU A 60 -13.03 -2.59 -18.63
CA GLU A 60 -11.68 -2.56 -18.07
C GLU A 60 -11.27 -1.18 -17.53
N LEU A 61 -11.96 -0.11 -17.93
CA LEU A 61 -11.79 1.23 -17.34
C LEU A 61 -12.51 1.39 -16.00
N GLY A 62 -13.60 0.66 -15.78
CA GLY A 62 -14.40 0.72 -14.56
C GLY A 62 -15.80 0.14 -14.73
N THR A 63 -16.33 -0.44 -13.66
CA THR A 63 -17.72 -0.89 -13.55
C THR A 63 -18.33 -0.33 -12.26
N GLU A 64 -19.66 -0.38 -12.12
CA GLU A 64 -20.29 -0.03 -10.84
C GLU A 64 -19.74 -0.86 -9.69
N ASP A 65 -19.53 -2.17 -9.91
CA ASP A 65 -18.95 -3.08 -8.92
C ASP A 65 -17.51 -2.71 -8.56
N SER A 66 -16.66 -2.32 -9.53
CA SER A 66 -15.27 -1.96 -9.25
C SER A 66 -15.17 -0.62 -8.51
N VAL A 67 -16.04 0.34 -8.82
CA VAL A 67 -16.13 1.61 -8.09
C VAL A 67 -16.69 1.39 -6.69
N ALA A 68 -17.70 0.52 -6.53
CA ALA A 68 -18.19 0.11 -5.22
C ALA A 68 -17.10 -0.59 -4.42
N ASN A 69 -16.30 -1.46 -5.05
CA ASN A 69 -15.17 -2.11 -4.43
C ASN A 69 -14.12 -1.09 -3.97
N ARG A 70 -13.70 -0.14 -4.81
CA ARG A 70 -12.77 0.94 -4.41
C ARG A 70 -13.26 1.71 -3.18
N LYS A 71 -14.55 2.05 -3.13
CA LYS A 71 -15.15 2.76 -1.98
C LYS A 71 -15.07 2.00 -0.66
N LYS A 72 -14.94 0.67 -0.69
CA LYS A 72 -14.75 -0.13 0.52
C LYS A 72 -13.38 0.08 1.13
N TYR A 73 -12.37 0.43 0.33
CA TYR A 73 -10.98 0.54 0.78
C TYR A 73 -10.60 2.00 0.92
N GLY A 74 -10.44 2.45 2.16
CA GLY A 74 -9.83 3.74 2.47
C GLY A 74 -8.36 3.53 2.84
N ILE A 75 -7.42 4.14 2.13
CA ILE A 75 -6.02 4.14 2.53
C ILE A 75 -5.44 5.54 2.52
N SER A 76 -4.57 5.80 3.47
CA SER A 76 -3.85 7.06 3.62
C SER A 76 -2.39 6.75 3.94
N THR A 77 -1.48 7.45 3.27
CA THR A 77 -0.04 7.22 3.36
C THR A 77 0.68 8.55 3.56
N LEU A 78 1.65 8.58 4.47
CA LEU A 78 2.54 9.72 4.71
C LEU A 78 4.01 9.28 4.61
N PRO A 79 4.70 9.59 3.50
CA PRO A 79 6.11 9.30 3.32
C PRO A 79 7.01 10.43 3.86
N MET A 80 8.18 10.07 4.38
CA MET A 80 9.22 10.99 4.87
C MET A 80 10.61 10.43 4.51
N SER A 81 11.47 11.25 3.91
CA SER A 81 12.85 10.87 3.57
C SER A 81 13.84 11.75 4.33
N PHE A 82 14.92 11.14 4.82
CA PHE A 82 16.03 11.82 5.48
C PHE A 82 17.34 11.42 4.81
N ARG A 83 18.04 12.40 4.24
CA ARG A 83 19.39 12.20 3.69
C ARG A 83 20.42 12.20 4.83
N LEU A 84 21.31 11.22 4.81
CA LEU A 84 22.35 11.05 5.84
C LEU A 84 23.68 11.71 5.46
N ASN A 85 23.84 12.11 4.20
CA ASN A 85 25.04 12.74 3.68
C ASN A 85 24.74 14.01 2.88
N ASP A 86 25.79 14.78 2.61
CA ASP A 86 25.71 16.08 1.94
C ASP A 86 25.22 15.93 0.49
N GLU A 87 24.51 16.95 -0.01
CA GLU A 87 23.88 16.90 -1.34
C GLU A 87 24.88 16.78 -2.49
N GLU A 88 26.12 17.24 -2.27
CA GLU A 88 27.21 17.23 -3.25
C GLU A 88 27.88 15.85 -3.40
N GLU A 89 27.60 14.91 -2.49
CA GLU A 89 28.16 13.56 -2.60
C GLU A 89 27.53 12.78 -3.78
N LYS A 90 28.40 12.08 -4.53
CA LYS A 90 27.99 11.30 -5.71
C LYS A 90 27.04 10.14 -5.36
N ASN A 91 27.28 9.51 -4.22
CA ASN A 91 26.43 8.44 -3.71
C ASN A 91 25.63 8.99 -2.54
N LYS A 92 24.36 8.63 -2.41
CA LYS A 92 23.50 9.15 -1.34
C LYS A 92 23.02 8.05 -0.43
N HIS A 93 22.92 8.40 0.85
CA HIS A 93 22.40 7.53 1.88
C HIS A 93 21.08 8.12 2.37
N GLU A 94 20.00 7.35 2.29
CA GLU A 94 18.66 7.78 2.68
C GLU A 94 18.06 6.83 3.72
N LEU A 95 17.48 7.41 4.78
CA LEU A 95 16.49 6.75 5.60
C LEU A 95 15.09 7.17 5.14
N PHE A 96 14.28 6.20 4.77
CA PHE A 96 12.90 6.39 4.36
C PHE A 96 11.97 5.88 5.44
N PHE A 97 10.92 6.63 5.73
CA PHE A 97 9.86 6.26 6.67
C PHE A 97 8.52 6.48 6.00
N ARG A 98 7.58 5.56 6.24
CA ARG A 98 6.22 5.67 5.73
C ARG A 98 5.24 5.18 6.79
N MET A 99 4.24 6.00 7.08
CA MET A 99 3.11 5.59 7.90
C MET A 99 1.90 5.46 6.99
N SER A 100 1.16 4.35 7.13
CA SER A 100 -0.06 4.13 6.37
C SER A 100 -1.16 3.50 7.20
N GLY A 101 -2.40 3.81 6.85
CA GLY A 101 -3.58 3.20 7.43
C GLY A 101 -4.52 2.77 6.33
N LEU A 102 -4.88 1.48 6.31
CA LEU A 102 -5.86 0.88 5.43
C LEU A 102 -7.11 0.54 6.26
N ALA A 103 -8.28 0.91 5.79
CA ALA A 103 -9.56 0.53 6.35
C ALA A 103 -10.42 -0.15 5.27
N THR A 104 -11.09 -1.23 5.64
CA THR A 104 -12.09 -1.89 4.78
C THR A 104 -13.41 -2.04 5.51
N GLU A 105 -14.51 -1.72 4.83
CA GLU A 105 -15.87 -1.93 5.31
C GLU A 105 -16.64 -2.87 4.36
N GLU A 106 -17.23 -3.93 4.91
CA GLU A 106 -18.00 -4.92 4.16
C GLU A 106 -19.29 -5.32 4.88
N ASN A 107 -20.32 -5.64 4.09
CA ASN A 107 -21.57 -6.20 4.60
C ASN A 107 -21.56 -7.71 4.39
N VAL A 108 -21.65 -8.48 5.47
CA VAL A 108 -21.65 -9.94 5.45
C VAL A 108 -23.08 -10.47 5.48
N LYS A 109 -23.40 -11.36 4.55
CA LYS A 109 -24.69 -12.02 4.47
C LYS A 109 -24.57 -13.51 4.74
N TRP A 110 -25.31 -13.99 5.74
CA TRP A 110 -25.36 -15.40 6.09
C TRP A 110 -26.49 -16.12 5.34
N GLY A 111 -26.12 -16.96 4.38
CA GLY A 111 -27.08 -17.74 3.59
C GLY A 111 -28.15 -16.85 2.92
N ASN A 112 -29.42 -17.13 3.19
CA ASN A 112 -30.55 -16.42 2.60
C ASN A 112 -31.15 -15.32 3.49
N GLU A 113 -30.50 -14.94 4.59
CA GLU A 113 -30.99 -13.85 5.43
C GLU A 113 -31.02 -12.51 4.68
N THR A 114 -31.98 -11.66 5.05
CA THR A 114 -32.14 -10.31 4.45
C THR A 114 -31.42 -9.24 5.25
N VAL A 115 -30.98 -9.54 6.47
CA VAL A 115 -30.22 -8.66 7.35
C VAL A 115 -28.74 -8.93 7.14
N PHE A 116 -27.96 -7.87 6.98
CA PHE A 116 -26.51 -7.92 6.83
C PHE A 116 -25.84 -7.62 8.16
N ASP A 117 -24.71 -8.27 8.40
CA ASP A 117 -23.79 -7.94 9.49
C ASP A 117 -22.71 -6.98 8.95
N ASP A 118 -22.23 -6.11 9.82
CA ASP A 118 -21.26 -5.08 9.43
C ASP A 118 -19.85 -5.52 9.85
N PHE A 119 -18.98 -5.75 8.87
CA PHE A 119 -17.59 -6.10 9.09
C PHE A 119 -16.70 -4.91 8.76
N ARG A 120 -15.81 -4.56 9.67
CA ARG A 120 -14.79 -3.53 9.45
C ARG A 120 -13.42 -4.05 9.87
N GLN A 121 -12.42 -3.77 9.06
CA GLN A 121 -11.02 -4.04 9.39
C GLN A 121 -10.17 -2.80 9.20
N VAL A 122 -9.12 -2.67 10.00
CA VAL A 122 -8.13 -1.61 9.91
C VAL A 122 -6.74 -2.22 10.03
N ILE A 123 -5.84 -1.82 9.14
CA ILE A 123 -4.41 -2.17 9.19
C ILE A 123 -3.62 -0.89 9.26
N LEU A 124 -2.87 -0.71 10.35
CA LEU A 124 -1.89 0.35 10.51
C LEU A 124 -0.52 -0.19 10.18
N ASP A 125 0.24 0.48 9.33
CA ASP A 125 1.58 0.09 8.90
C ASP A 125 2.59 1.22 9.16
N VAL A 126 3.71 0.84 9.76
CA VAL A 126 4.91 1.67 9.86
C VAL A 126 6.03 0.98 9.10
N TYR A 127 6.43 1.58 7.98
CA TYR A 127 7.56 1.14 7.18
C TYR A 127 8.77 2.03 7.43
N THR A 128 9.94 1.40 7.55
CA THR A 128 11.23 2.08 7.56
C THR A 128 12.19 1.37 6.62
N ALA A 129 12.97 2.12 5.86
CA ALA A 129 13.95 1.56 4.96
C ALA A 129 15.25 2.36 4.94
N TYR A 130 16.34 1.65 4.70
CA TYR A 130 17.60 2.24 4.31
C TYR A 130 17.78 2.06 2.80
N ARG A 131 18.13 3.15 2.11
CA ARG A 131 18.34 3.20 0.66
C ARG A 131 19.71 3.78 0.35
N TYR A 132 20.37 3.19 -0.62
CA TYR A 132 21.65 3.66 -1.11
C TYR A 132 21.55 4.03 -2.57
N GLU A 133 21.61 5.32 -2.89
CA GLU A 133 21.56 5.83 -4.25
C GLU A 133 22.96 5.88 -4.85
N TYR A 134 23.19 5.09 -5.90
CA TYR A 134 24.44 5.11 -6.67
C TYR A 134 24.20 5.68 -8.07
N LYS A 135 24.81 6.82 -8.36
CA LYS A 135 24.77 7.45 -9.69
C LYS A 135 25.88 6.89 -10.57
N PHE A 136 25.52 6.18 -11.63
CA PHE A 136 26.50 5.72 -12.61
C PHE A 136 27.08 6.92 -13.37
N ASP A 137 26.16 7.73 -13.90
CA ASP A 137 26.41 8.95 -14.65
C ASP A 137 25.37 10.02 -14.29
N GLU A 138 25.25 11.06 -15.12
CA GLU A 138 24.32 12.18 -14.91
C GLU A 138 22.84 11.81 -15.09
N HIS A 139 22.53 10.65 -15.68
CA HIS A 139 21.17 10.20 -15.99
C HIS A 139 20.76 8.92 -15.26
N TRP A 140 21.68 7.95 -15.13
CA TRP A 140 21.40 6.62 -14.60
C TRP A 140 21.72 6.51 -13.12
N THR A 141 20.74 6.01 -12.37
CA THR A 141 20.84 5.78 -10.92
C THR A 141 20.32 4.40 -10.57
N ILE A 142 21.03 3.70 -9.68
CA ILE A 142 20.57 2.46 -9.06
C ILE A 142 20.44 2.67 -7.55
N THR A 143 19.34 2.18 -6.99
CA THR A 143 18.99 2.36 -5.58
C THR A 143 18.62 1.00 -4.99
N PRO A 144 19.60 0.20 -4.53
CA PRO A 144 19.32 -0.89 -3.61
C PRO A 144 18.83 -0.35 -2.27
N GLY A 145 17.91 -1.08 -1.66
CA GLY A 145 17.44 -0.77 -0.32
C GLY A 145 16.93 -2.02 0.40
N ILE A 146 16.78 -1.86 1.71
CA ILE A 146 16.14 -2.85 2.58
C ILE A 146 15.24 -2.11 3.54
N GLY A 147 13.98 -2.55 3.60
CA GLY A 147 12.98 -2.02 4.50
C GLY A 147 12.39 -3.07 5.42
N THR A 148 11.63 -2.60 6.40
CA THR A 148 10.77 -3.43 7.22
C THR A 148 9.46 -2.72 7.51
N HIS A 149 8.37 -3.48 7.48
CA HIS A 149 7.05 -3.08 7.92
C HIS A 149 6.79 -3.63 9.32
N LEU A 150 6.16 -2.81 10.16
CA LEU A 150 5.46 -3.27 11.35
C LEU A 150 3.99 -2.94 11.19
N MET A 151 3.17 -3.96 11.06
CA MET A 151 1.74 -3.83 10.81
C MET A 151 0.93 -4.28 12.02
N ARG A 152 -0.16 -3.56 12.31
CA ARG A 152 -1.20 -3.95 13.27
C ARG A 152 -2.52 -4.05 12.54
N TYR A 153 -3.09 -5.25 12.54
CA TYR A 153 -4.42 -5.57 12.07
C TYR A 153 -5.40 -5.59 13.25
N GLU A 154 -6.56 -4.99 13.06
CA GLU A 154 -7.67 -5.05 13.99
C GLU A 154 -8.98 -5.10 13.19
N ASN A 155 -9.94 -5.91 13.64
CA ASN A 155 -11.26 -5.94 13.03
C ASN A 155 -12.39 -5.91 14.05
N THR A 156 -13.55 -5.48 13.59
CA THR A 156 -14.81 -5.45 14.34
C THR A 156 -15.92 -6.06 13.50
N MET A 157 -16.75 -6.88 14.12
CA MET A 157 -17.95 -7.47 13.51
C MET A 157 -19.17 -7.14 14.37
N ASP A 158 -20.11 -6.39 13.79
CA ASP A 158 -21.41 -6.11 14.38
C ASP A 158 -22.45 -7.11 13.85
N TYR A 159 -22.74 -8.12 14.66
CA TYR A 159 -23.73 -9.14 14.32
C TYR A 159 -25.16 -8.60 14.46
N ASN A 160 -25.81 -8.29 13.35
CA ASN A 160 -27.18 -7.81 13.28
C ASN A 160 -28.18 -8.96 13.04
N SER A 161 -27.77 -9.92 12.21
CA SER A 161 -28.48 -11.11 11.77
C SER A 161 -28.66 -12.16 12.88
N ALA A 162 -29.65 -13.04 12.74
CA ALA A 162 -29.89 -14.09 13.74
C ALA A 162 -28.80 -15.17 13.67
N THR A 163 -28.42 -15.56 12.45
CA THR A 163 -27.34 -16.51 12.20
C THR A 163 -26.00 -15.98 12.70
N GLY A 164 -25.64 -14.73 12.40
CA GLY A 164 -24.40 -14.11 12.86
C GLY A 164 -24.28 -14.14 14.39
N LYS A 165 -25.31 -13.70 15.11
CA LYS A 165 -25.37 -13.74 16.59
C LYS A 165 -25.17 -15.15 17.16
N SER A 166 -25.64 -16.17 16.45
CA SER A 166 -25.46 -17.57 16.89
C SER A 166 -24.02 -18.07 16.75
N TYR A 167 -23.26 -17.53 15.79
CA TYR A 167 -21.86 -17.88 15.55
C TYR A 167 -20.86 -16.97 16.27
N ALA A 168 -21.28 -15.79 16.74
CA ALA A 168 -20.44 -14.85 17.46
C ALA A 168 -19.58 -15.51 18.57
N PRO A 169 -20.11 -16.38 19.46
CA PRO A 169 -19.30 -16.99 20.51
C PRO A 169 -18.17 -17.91 20.03
N ILE A 170 -18.20 -18.33 18.76
CA ILE A 170 -17.22 -19.23 18.15
C ILE A 170 -16.21 -18.43 17.31
N LEU A 171 -16.67 -17.36 16.65
CA LEU A 171 -15.86 -16.59 15.72
C LEU A 171 -15.17 -15.38 16.37
N ASP A 172 -15.72 -14.86 17.47
CA ASP A 172 -15.10 -13.76 18.23
C ASP A 172 -13.78 -14.18 18.85
N GLY A 173 -12.76 -13.33 18.73
CA GLY A 173 -11.38 -13.61 19.10
C GLY A 173 -10.63 -14.51 18.11
N LEU A 174 -11.34 -15.35 17.35
CA LEU A 174 -10.76 -16.25 16.36
C LEU A 174 -10.59 -15.58 14.98
N LEU A 175 -11.70 -15.14 14.37
CA LEU A 175 -11.73 -14.49 13.06
C LEU A 175 -12.20 -13.04 13.18
N PHE A 176 -13.18 -12.80 14.05
CA PHE A 176 -13.82 -11.49 14.22
C PHE A 176 -13.52 -10.92 15.60
N ASN A 177 -13.66 -9.60 15.73
CA ASN A 177 -13.42 -8.85 16.97
C ASN A 177 -12.06 -9.21 17.58
N THR A 178 -11.02 -9.19 16.74
CA THR A 178 -9.68 -9.71 17.07
C THR A 178 -8.56 -8.84 16.51
N THR A 179 -7.33 -9.13 16.94
CA THR A 179 -6.12 -8.40 16.56
C THR A 179 -5.02 -9.33 16.08
N ALA A 180 -4.23 -8.84 15.13
CA ALA A 180 -3.02 -9.49 14.64
C ALA A 180 -1.93 -8.45 14.37
N TRP A 181 -0.70 -8.91 14.32
CA TRP A 181 0.49 -8.14 13.99
C TRP A 181 1.29 -8.87 12.94
N ALA A 182 2.05 -8.13 12.16
CA ALA A 182 3.06 -8.69 11.27
C ALA A 182 4.32 -7.83 11.26
N ASN A 183 5.46 -8.50 11.16
CA ASN A 183 6.73 -7.84 10.82
C ASN A 183 7.23 -8.43 9.50
N ILE A 184 7.42 -7.57 8.50
CA ILE A 184 7.77 -7.96 7.14
C ILE A 184 9.09 -7.30 6.79
N TYR A 185 10.00 -8.02 6.14
CA TYR A 185 11.25 -7.49 5.60
C TYR A 185 11.16 -7.39 4.09
N GLU A 186 11.61 -6.27 3.53
CA GLU A 186 11.47 -5.94 2.12
C GLU A 186 12.79 -5.46 1.50
N PRO A 187 13.64 -6.36 0.98
CA PRO A 187 14.68 -5.97 0.05
C PRO A 187 14.06 -5.44 -1.26
N HIS A 188 14.64 -4.36 -1.78
CA HIS A 188 14.21 -3.75 -3.04
C HIS A 188 15.38 -3.19 -3.85
N LEU A 189 15.13 -3.04 -5.15
CA LEU A 189 16.08 -2.47 -6.09
C LEU A 189 15.36 -1.61 -7.12
N LYS A 190 15.75 -0.34 -7.24
CA LYS A 190 15.23 0.58 -8.24
C LYS A 190 16.34 0.98 -9.22
N LEU A 191 16.04 0.93 -10.51
CA LEU A 191 16.86 1.49 -11.59
C LEU A 191 16.09 2.64 -12.23
N SER A 192 16.70 3.81 -12.34
CA SER A 192 16.07 4.98 -12.95
C SER A 192 16.99 5.66 -13.96
N TYR A 193 16.40 6.11 -15.06
CA TYR A 193 17.00 7.05 -16.00
C TYR A 193 16.21 8.35 -15.94
N LYS A 194 16.88 9.47 -15.69
CA LYS A 194 16.28 10.80 -15.64
C LYS A 194 17.00 11.74 -16.58
N LYS A 195 16.25 12.57 -17.30
CA LYS A 195 16.80 13.63 -18.13
C LYS A 195 16.03 14.93 -17.92
N ASN A 196 16.78 15.99 -17.65
CA ASN A 196 16.26 17.35 -17.58
C ASN A 196 16.32 17.97 -18.97
N GLU A 197 15.28 18.71 -19.33
CA GLU A 197 15.14 19.41 -20.60
C GLU A 197 14.76 20.87 -20.28
N ASP A 198 14.84 21.77 -21.26
CA ASP A 198 14.51 23.19 -21.05
C ASP A 198 13.03 23.42 -20.65
N TRP A 199 12.15 22.46 -20.93
CA TRP A 199 10.72 22.51 -20.63
C TRP A 199 10.32 21.74 -19.37
N GLY A 200 11.27 21.07 -18.70
CA GLY A 200 10.99 20.27 -17.51
C GLY A 200 11.88 19.02 -17.42
N LYS A 201 11.29 17.86 -17.14
CA LYS A 201 12.04 16.60 -16.99
C LYS A 201 11.20 15.40 -17.37
N TRP A 202 11.88 14.34 -17.79
CA TRP A 202 11.27 13.03 -17.90
C TRP A 202 12.13 11.97 -17.23
N GLN A 203 11.47 10.92 -16.75
CA GLN A 203 12.09 9.81 -16.05
C GLN A 203 11.45 8.51 -16.48
N VAL A 204 12.26 7.46 -16.59
CA VAL A 204 11.78 6.09 -16.65
C VAL A 204 12.42 5.30 -15.52
N SER A 205 11.67 4.41 -14.88
CA SER A 205 12.23 3.57 -13.82
C SER A 205 11.64 2.18 -13.80
N SER A 206 12.41 1.24 -13.26
CA SER A 206 12.00 -0.11 -12.95
C SER A 206 12.39 -0.40 -11.51
N ALA A 207 11.44 -0.81 -10.68
CA ALA A 207 11.65 -1.12 -9.27
C ALA A 207 11.12 -2.52 -8.96
N GLY A 208 11.95 -3.37 -8.36
CA GLY A 208 11.57 -4.71 -7.92
C GLY A 208 11.63 -4.79 -6.40
N HIS A 209 10.57 -5.35 -5.82
CA HIS A 209 10.41 -5.55 -4.38
C HIS A 209 10.08 -7.01 -4.12
N TYR A 210 10.72 -7.59 -3.12
CA TYR A 210 10.36 -8.89 -2.55
C TYR A 210 10.18 -8.69 -1.07
N PHE A 211 9.18 -9.34 -0.48
CA PHE A 211 8.96 -9.26 0.94
C PHE A 211 8.54 -10.61 1.53
N TYR A 212 8.95 -10.81 2.78
CA TYR A 212 8.60 -11.97 3.58
C TYR A 212 8.52 -11.55 5.04
N GLY A 213 7.51 -12.03 5.76
CA GLY A 213 7.31 -11.66 7.14
C GLY A 213 6.66 -12.72 8.00
N TYR A 214 6.57 -12.41 9.29
CA TYR A 214 6.02 -13.29 10.32
C TYR A 214 4.89 -12.58 11.04
N GLY A 215 3.78 -13.26 11.23
CA GLY A 215 2.63 -12.77 11.98
C GLY A 215 2.55 -13.31 13.40
N TRP A 216 1.93 -12.55 14.30
CA TRP A 216 1.59 -12.98 15.67
C TRP A 216 0.38 -12.20 16.20
N GLY A 217 -0.31 -12.68 17.23
CA GLY A 217 -1.44 -11.95 17.81
C GLY A 217 -2.46 -12.85 18.49
N GLU A 218 -3.68 -12.33 18.65
CA GLU A 218 -4.80 -13.04 19.26
C GLU A 218 -5.63 -13.80 18.21
N ALA A 219 -5.73 -13.24 17.00
CA ALA A 219 -6.44 -13.85 15.88
C ALA A 219 -5.91 -15.25 15.58
N ASN A 220 -6.80 -16.11 15.09
CA ASN A 220 -6.51 -17.49 14.72
C ASN A 220 -5.73 -18.29 15.78
N GLN A 221 -5.99 -18.03 17.07
CA GLN A 221 -5.29 -18.68 18.19
C GLN A 221 -3.77 -18.42 18.20
N GLY A 222 -3.33 -17.33 17.57
CA GLY A 222 -1.93 -16.94 17.43
C GLY A 222 -1.24 -17.44 16.17
N GLU A 223 -1.90 -18.27 15.35
CA GLU A 223 -1.37 -18.74 14.07
C GLU A 223 -1.75 -17.79 12.93
N ILE A 224 -1.02 -16.68 12.81
CA ILE A 224 -1.30 -15.62 11.82
C ILE A 224 -0.72 -15.93 10.44
N GLY A 225 0.33 -16.75 10.40
CA GLY A 225 1.03 -17.12 9.17
C GLY A 225 2.21 -16.23 8.83
N ASN A 226 2.72 -16.40 7.60
CA ASN A 226 3.87 -15.71 7.06
C ASN A 226 3.52 -15.07 5.71
N SER A 227 3.35 -13.76 5.71
CA SER A 227 3.03 -13.01 4.49
C SER A 227 4.23 -13.00 3.55
N GLU A 228 4.03 -13.42 2.30
CA GLU A 228 5.06 -13.42 1.26
C GLU A 228 4.54 -12.77 -0.03
N GLY A 229 5.38 -11.94 -0.65
CA GLY A 229 5.05 -11.40 -1.95
C GLY A 229 6.17 -10.70 -2.66
N TRP A 230 5.87 -10.34 -3.90
CA TRP A 230 6.75 -9.54 -4.73
C TRP A 230 5.93 -8.68 -5.67
N TYR A 231 6.52 -7.56 -6.06
CA TYR A 231 5.97 -6.71 -7.10
C TYR A 231 7.09 -6.03 -7.89
N ILE A 232 6.80 -5.76 -9.16
CA ILE A 232 7.68 -5.01 -10.06
C ILE A 232 6.90 -3.85 -10.64
N VAL A 233 7.46 -2.64 -10.52
CA VAL A 233 6.88 -1.41 -11.07
C VAL A 233 7.75 -0.94 -12.20
N ASN A 234 7.17 -0.77 -13.38
CA ASN A 234 7.79 -0.06 -14.50
C ASN A 234 7.03 1.24 -14.72
N SER A 235 7.72 2.38 -14.66
CA SER A 235 7.09 3.70 -14.74
C SER A 235 7.76 4.59 -15.78
N ALA A 236 6.96 5.45 -16.40
CA ALA A 236 7.41 6.58 -17.19
C ALA A 236 6.71 7.84 -16.68
N THR A 237 7.50 8.83 -16.31
CA THR A 237 7.07 10.07 -15.66
C THR A 237 7.52 11.27 -16.48
N LEU A 238 6.62 12.24 -16.61
CA LEU A 238 6.82 13.51 -17.28
C LEU A 238 6.45 14.64 -16.33
N VAL A 239 7.32 15.61 -16.17
CA VAL A 239 7.02 16.86 -15.45
C VAL A 239 7.29 18.01 -16.39
N TYR A 240 6.24 18.78 -16.68
CA TYR A 240 6.30 19.98 -17.52
C TYR A 240 6.17 21.22 -16.66
N ASP A 241 7.17 22.10 -16.71
CA ASP A 241 7.17 23.34 -15.94
C ASP A 241 6.41 24.42 -16.70
N ILE A 242 5.36 24.98 -16.07
CA ILE A 242 4.47 25.94 -16.72
C ILE A 242 4.95 27.36 -16.45
N GLU A 243 4.92 27.78 -15.19
CA GLU A 243 5.23 29.14 -14.82
C GLU A 243 5.67 29.21 -13.36
N GLN A 244 6.61 30.11 -13.06
CA GLN A 244 7.00 30.42 -11.70
C GLN A 244 6.14 31.59 -11.19
N ILE A 245 5.26 31.31 -10.23
CA ILE A 245 4.43 32.33 -9.58
C ILE A 245 5.04 32.64 -8.21
N GLY A 246 5.80 33.74 -8.14
CA GLY A 246 6.54 34.13 -6.94
C GLY A 246 7.66 33.13 -6.62
N ARG A 247 7.58 32.45 -5.47
CA ARG A 247 8.53 31.39 -5.07
C ARG A 247 8.06 29.98 -5.44
N SER A 248 6.86 29.84 -5.97
CA SER A 248 6.27 28.56 -6.31
C SER A 248 6.46 28.27 -7.79
N ILE A 249 7.05 27.12 -8.10
CA ILE A 249 7.02 26.56 -9.45
C ILE A 249 5.67 25.84 -9.60
N GLN A 250 5.01 26.06 -10.73
CA GLN A 250 3.80 25.35 -11.12
C GLN A 250 4.15 24.36 -12.22
N SER A 251 3.86 23.08 -12.01
CA SER A 251 4.19 22.03 -12.97
C SER A 251 3.02 21.07 -13.20
N VAL A 252 2.90 20.55 -14.41
CA VAL A 252 2.04 19.40 -14.69
C VAL A 252 2.87 18.14 -14.60
N TYR A 253 2.42 17.25 -13.74
CA TYR A 253 2.97 15.91 -13.53
C TYR A 253 2.11 14.91 -14.27
N SER A 254 2.73 13.96 -14.96
CA SER A 254 2.04 12.84 -15.60
C SER A 254 2.87 11.58 -15.46
N THR A 255 2.22 10.48 -15.14
CA THR A 255 2.87 9.18 -14.95
C THR A 255 2.03 8.10 -15.60
N ILE A 256 2.70 7.14 -16.22
CA ILE A 256 2.11 5.85 -16.56
C ILE A 256 2.97 4.78 -15.93
N ARG A 257 2.33 3.78 -15.32
CA ARG A 257 3.03 2.65 -14.73
C ARG A 257 2.32 1.33 -15.02
N ARG A 258 3.12 0.28 -15.13
CA ARG A 258 2.69 -1.11 -15.10
C ARG A 258 3.21 -1.72 -13.82
N VAL A 259 2.32 -2.37 -13.07
CA VAL A 259 2.64 -3.07 -11.84
C VAL A 259 2.36 -4.55 -12.06
N ASP A 260 3.38 -5.38 -11.93
CA ASP A 260 3.27 -6.83 -11.92
C ASP A 260 3.36 -7.32 -10.45
N VAL A 261 2.50 -8.25 -10.05
CA VAL A 261 2.38 -8.75 -8.67
C VAL A 261 2.32 -10.28 -8.64
N GLY A 262 2.76 -10.88 -7.54
CA GLY A 262 2.66 -12.33 -7.34
C GLY A 262 2.53 -12.74 -5.88
N SER A 263 2.41 -14.05 -5.65
CA SER A 263 2.16 -14.66 -4.33
C SER A 263 0.84 -14.18 -3.70
N ASP A 264 0.82 -13.97 -2.39
CA ASP A 264 -0.32 -13.57 -1.56
C ASP A 264 -0.95 -12.23 -1.97
N VAL A 265 -0.26 -11.43 -2.78
CA VAL A 265 -0.77 -10.16 -3.32
C VAL A 265 -1.78 -10.38 -4.46
N SER A 266 -1.61 -11.43 -5.26
CA SER A 266 -2.32 -11.57 -6.54
C SER A 266 -3.82 -11.84 -6.37
N GLN A 267 -4.19 -12.63 -5.37
CA GLN A 267 -5.58 -12.99 -5.07
C GLN A 267 -6.43 -11.78 -4.63
N PRO A 268 -6.02 -10.97 -3.63
CA PRO A 268 -6.80 -9.79 -3.23
C PRO A 268 -6.84 -8.70 -4.31
N LEU A 269 -5.81 -8.55 -5.14
CA LEU A 269 -5.85 -7.62 -6.29
C LEU A 269 -6.66 -8.15 -7.49
N GLY A 270 -6.98 -9.45 -7.50
CA GLY A 270 -7.72 -10.13 -8.57
C GLY A 270 -6.96 -10.16 -9.90
N THR A 271 -5.66 -9.93 -9.90
CA THR A 271 -4.83 -9.87 -11.11
C THR A 271 -3.36 -10.15 -10.81
N THR A 272 -2.60 -10.54 -11.83
CA THR A 272 -1.13 -10.63 -11.78
C THR A 272 -0.44 -9.38 -12.31
N PHE A 273 -1.18 -8.46 -12.93
CA PHE A 273 -0.67 -7.14 -13.32
C PHE A 273 -1.79 -6.12 -13.53
N TYR A 274 -1.46 -4.83 -13.41
CA TYR A 274 -2.36 -3.74 -13.76
C TYR A 274 -1.60 -2.52 -14.26
N TYR A 275 -2.33 -1.56 -14.83
CA TYR A 275 -1.79 -0.28 -15.25
C TYR A 275 -2.40 0.84 -14.43
N GLU A 276 -1.58 1.83 -14.09
CA GLU A 276 -2.03 3.08 -13.49
C GLU A 276 -1.53 4.27 -14.32
N ALA A 277 -2.43 5.19 -14.65
CA ALA A 277 -2.10 6.47 -15.25
C ALA A 277 -2.47 7.58 -14.26
N THR A 278 -1.58 8.57 -14.11
CA THR A 278 -1.75 9.70 -13.21
C THR A 278 -1.50 10.98 -13.97
N VAL A 279 -2.34 11.99 -13.77
CA VAL A 279 -2.10 13.36 -14.23
C VAL A 279 -2.42 14.31 -13.09
N GLY A 280 -1.50 15.21 -12.77
CA GLY A 280 -1.60 16.09 -11.62
C GLY A 280 -1.01 17.47 -11.88
N TRP A 281 -1.50 18.43 -11.12
CA TRP A 281 -0.89 19.74 -10.97
C TRP A 281 -0.08 19.74 -9.68
N LEU A 282 1.21 20.07 -9.77
CA LEU A 282 2.11 20.18 -8.63
C LEU A 282 2.45 21.64 -8.36
N MET A 283 2.56 21.95 -7.07
CA MET A 283 2.95 23.26 -6.57
C MET A 283 4.01 23.09 -5.47
N THR A 284 5.14 23.77 -5.60
CA THR A 284 6.10 23.89 -4.50
C THR A 284 5.49 24.77 -3.40
N PRO A 285 5.52 24.38 -2.11
CA PRO A 285 4.92 25.18 -1.06
C PRO A 285 5.57 26.58 -1.00
N PRO A 286 4.81 27.66 -0.77
CA PRO A 286 5.35 29.01 -0.73
C PRO A 286 6.22 29.31 0.51
N PHE A 287 6.38 28.32 1.41
CA PHE A 287 7.20 28.36 2.63
C PHE A 287 7.91 27.00 2.80
N GLU A 288 9.12 27.02 3.34
CA GLU A 288 9.89 25.80 3.58
C GLU A 288 9.24 24.96 4.69
N ILE A 289 8.76 23.78 4.33
CA ILE A 289 8.39 22.72 5.26
C ILE A 289 9.43 21.64 5.07
N SER A 290 10.21 21.31 6.10
CA SER A 290 11.39 20.44 5.99
C SER A 290 11.11 19.00 5.53
N PHE A 291 9.84 18.62 5.38
CA PHE A 291 9.40 17.30 4.96
C PHE A 291 8.36 17.35 3.83
N VAL A 292 8.05 18.53 3.26
CA VAL A 292 7.13 18.67 2.12
C VAL A 292 7.78 19.49 1.01
N ASP A 293 8.19 18.81 -0.06
CA ASP A 293 8.82 19.37 -1.24
C ASP A 293 7.79 19.91 -2.25
N ASN A 294 6.67 19.22 -2.42
CA ASN A 294 5.55 19.67 -3.25
C ASN A 294 4.21 19.11 -2.79
N ILE A 295 3.14 19.85 -3.09
CA ILE A 295 1.75 19.44 -2.89
C ILE A 295 1.06 19.53 -4.24
N GLY A 296 0.21 18.55 -4.54
CA GLY A 296 -0.52 18.56 -5.80
C GLY A 296 -1.93 17.99 -5.70
N LEU A 297 -2.70 18.26 -6.74
CA LEU A 297 -4.02 17.69 -6.97
C LEU A 297 -4.02 17.03 -8.35
N GLY A 298 -4.60 15.85 -8.46
CA GLY A 298 -4.72 15.19 -9.76
C GLY A 298 -5.72 14.09 -9.84
N LEU A 299 -5.68 13.39 -10.97
CA LEU A 299 -6.53 12.27 -11.29
C LEU A 299 -5.65 11.04 -11.50
N THR A 300 -6.11 9.91 -10.96
CA THR A 300 -5.52 8.61 -11.20
C THR A 300 -6.53 7.70 -11.86
N PHE A 301 -6.05 6.82 -12.72
CA PHE A 301 -6.83 5.86 -13.46
C PHE A 301 -6.17 4.50 -13.33
N ASN A 302 -6.88 3.52 -12.80
CA ASN A 302 -6.40 2.14 -12.68
C ASN A 302 -7.13 1.27 -13.71
N TYR A 303 -6.39 0.41 -14.40
CA TYR A 303 -6.88 -0.45 -15.48
C TYR A 303 -6.40 -1.90 -15.28
N GLY A 304 -7.34 -2.85 -15.32
CA GLY A 304 -7.04 -4.29 -15.30
C GLY A 304 -6.86 -4.93 -13.92
N SER A 305 -7.25 -4.27 -12.82
CA SER A 305 -7.30 -4.87 -11.47
C SER A 305 -8.73 -4.91 -10.91
N ALA A 306 -8.92 -5.57 -9.76
CA ALA A 306 -10.16 -5.48 -8.98
C ALA A 306 -10.49 -4.05 -8.50
N PHE A 307 -9.52 -3.13 -8.58
CA PHE A 307 -9.63 -1.72 -8.24
C PHE A 307 -9.71 -0.82 -9.49
N LYS A 308 -10.03 -1.36 -10.67
CA LYS A 308 -10.20 -0.53 -11.88
C LYS A 308 -11.21 0.60 -11.68
N GLY A 309 -10.87 1.79 -12.15
CA GLY A 309 -11.63 3.02 -11.91
C GLY A 309 -10.74 4.25 -11.83
N GLY A 310 -11.33 5.40 -11.51
CA GLY A 310 -10.59 6.65 -11.35
C GLY A 310 -10.73 7.25 -9.96
N SER A 311 -9.75 8.03 -9.52
CA SER A 311 -9.83 8.78 -8.27
C SER A 311 -9.22 10.18 -8.36
N LEU A 312 -9.76 11.10 -7.56
CA LEU A 312 -9.16 12.41 -7.28
C LEU A 312 -8.13 12.26 -6.16
N VAL A 313 -6.87 12.60 -6.42
CA VAL A 313 -5.76 12.37 -5.49
C VAL A 313 -5.13 13.67 -5.02
N LEU A 314 -4.65 13.66 -3.77
CA LEU A 314 -3.71 14.65 -3.25
C LEU A 314 -2.31 14.05 -3.30
N PHE A 315 -1.37 14.80 -3.87
CA PHE A 315 0.03 14.42 -3.91
C PHE A 315 0.81 15.14 -2.83
N PHE A 316 1.78 14.43 -2.27
CA PHE A 316 2.85 14.98 -1.47
C PHE A 316 4.17 14.43 -2.03
N ASN A 317 5.19 15.29 -2.14
CA ASN A 317 6.58 14.92 -2.44
C ASN A 317 6.75 14.05 -3.69
N GLN A 318 6.15 14.45 -4.80
CA GLN A 318 6.32 13.77 -6.10
C GLN A 318 7.61 14.24 -6.78
N ASP A 319 8.45 13.28 -7.17
CA ASP A 319 9.74 13.52 -7.84
C ASP A 319 9.67 13.73 -9.36
#